data_AF-A0A318H6M6-F1
#
_entry.id   AF-A0A318H6M6-F1
#
_cell.length_a   1.000
_cell.length_b   1.000
_cell.length_c   1.000
_cell.angle_alpha   90.00
_cell.angle_beta   90.00
_cell.angle_gamma   90.00
#
_symmetry.space_group_name_H-M   'P 1'
#
loop_
_entity.id
_entity.type
_entity.pdbx_description
1 polymer ?
#
loop_
_entity_poly.entity_id
_entity_poly.type
_entity_poly.pdbx_seq_one_letter_code
_entity_poly.pdbx_strand_id
1 'polypeptide(L)'
;MSTTRGVDVAIVGGGPAGLTAAAALSRDRTLNIVVLERESAAGGIPRHSDHPGYGMRDLKTFISGPAYARRLADTAAAAGATIRTNAMVTGWADDNTLQVTSPRGRELIQASAIVLATGARERPRPARMIPGDRAAGIYTTGHLQNVVHLKHGTVGRRAVVVGAELVSYSAVLTLKHAGCRTALMTTEYPSPESYAVFKLAGKTPLLGVEVATRTRLTRIIGKPVVQAVEVEDLDTGERRMIDCDTVVLTGDWIPDHELARSAGLEMDPGTLGPVVDTALRTSRPGVFAVGNLLHPVDTADIAALDGRHVADHVRAHLSGRRPSTEGVRIQVDAPLRWVAPNVFRPGDPMPARRRLLLWTDALVRVPTVVVTQTGKVIGRKTLPWPASPGRVFRVPSSILRNVDATGGPVTLSLRR
;
A
#
# COMPACT_ATOMS: atom_id res chain seq x y z
N MET A 1 -36.07 -2.96 5.80
CA MET A 1 -35.49 -4.25 6.23
C MET A 1 -34.21 -4.48 5.44
N SER A 2 -33.10 -4.81 6.09
CA SER A 2 -31.85 -5.12 5.39
C SER A 2 -31.92 -6.55 4.87
N THR A 3 -31.76 -6.78 3.57
CA THR A 3 -31.72 -8.13 3.00
C THR A 3 -30.35 -8.75 3.22
N THR A 4 -30.29 -9.95 3.81
CA THR A 4 -29.04 -10.71 3.96
C THR A 4 -28.82 -11.57 2.73
N ARG A 5 -27.63 -11.48 2.12
CA ARG A 5 -27.22 -12.31 0.99
C ARG A 5 -26.01 -13.16 1.37
N GLY A 6 -26.12 -14.48 1.22
CA GLY A 6 -25.01 -15.41 1.40
C GLY A 6 -24.10 -15.50 0.18
N VAL A 7 -22.79 -15.54 0.41
CA VAL A 7 -21.74 -15.80 -0.59
C VAL A 7 -20.66 -16.70 0.02
N ASP A 8 -19.84 -17.36 -0.81
CA ASP A 8 -18.72 -18.14 -0.28
C ASP A 8 -17.55 -17.25 0.11
N VAL A 9 -17.25 -16.25 -0.73
CA VAL A 9 -16.16 -15.30 -0.48
C VAL A 9 -16.59 -13.88 -0.78
N ALA A 10 -16.43 -12.99 0.21
CA ALA A 10 -16.52 -11.55 0.02
C ALA A 10 -15.13 -10.92 0.02
N ILE A 11 -14.81 -10.18 -1.04
CA ILE A 11 -13.55 -9.45 -1.20
C ILE A 11 -13.85 -7.96 -1.10
N VAL A 12 -13.26 -7.29 -0.11
CA VAL A 12 -13.48 -5.87 0.16
C VAL A 12 -12.38 -5.04 -0.50
N GLY A 13 -12.71 -4.40 -1.62
CA GLY A 13 -11.79 -3.60 -2.44
C GLY A 13 -11.56 -4.22 -3.82
N GLY A 14 -11.91 -3.49 -4.88
CA GLY A 14 -11.69 -3.85 -6.28
C GLY A 14 -10.34 -3.39 -6.82
N GLY A 15 -9.31 -3.29 -5.99
CA GLY A 15 -7.93 -3.00 -6.41
C GLY A 15 -7.20 -4.23 -6.97
N PRO A 16 -5.91 -4.09 -7.35
CA PRO A 16 -5.14 -5.18 -7.94
C PRO A 16 -5.09 -6.46 -7.10
N ALA A 17 -4.95 -6.33 -5.77
CA ALA A 17 -4.96 -7.48 -4.86
C ALA A 17 -6.32 -8.19 -4.85
N GLY A 18 -7.41 -7.45 -4.66
CA GLY A 18 -8.76 -8.01 -4.60
C GLY A 18 -9.21 -8.64 -5.93
N LEU A 19 -8.98 -7.95 -7.05
CA LEU A 19 -9.32 -8.48 -8.38
C LEU A 19 -8.52 -9.73 -8.73
N THR A 20 -7.24 -9.77 -8.37
CA THR A 20 -6.41 -10.97 -8.62
C THR A 20 -6.83 -12.14 -7.73
N ALA A 21 -7.19 -11.88 -6.46
CA ALA A 21 -7.76 -12.90 -5.58
C ALA A 21 -9.08 -13.44 -6.14
N ALA A 22 -9.96 -12.55 -6.59
CA ALA A 22 -11.24 -12.92 -7.19
C ALA A 22 -11.05 -13.80 -8.43
N ALA A 23 -10.20 -13.40 -9.37
CA ALA A 23 -9.89 -14.18 -10.56
C ALA A 23 -9.27 -15.53 -10.22
N ALA A 24 -8.37 -15.57 -9.23
CA ALA A 24 -7.71 -16.80 -8.81
C ALA A 24 -8.69 -17.76 -8.16
N LEU A 25 -9.56 -17.29 -7.26
CA LEU A 25 -10.58 -18.08 -6.57
C LEU A 25 -11.64 -18.62 -7.54
N SER A 26 -12.13 -17.79 -8.47
CA SER A 26 -13.22 -18.14 -9.40
C SER A 26 -12.85 -19.19 -10.45
N ARG A 27 -11.60 -19.67 -10.45
CA ARG A 27 -11.23 -20.90 -11.16
C ARG A 27 -12.01 -22.11 -10.64
N ASP A 28 -12.39 -22.08 -9.38
CA ASP A 28 -13.39 -22.98 -8.83
C ASP A 28 -14.78 -22.39 -9.11
N ARG A 29 -15.50 -22.99 -10.08
CA ARG A 29 -16.78 -22.49 -10.57
C ARG A 29 -17.94 -22.76 -9.61
N THR A 30 -17.73 -23.54 -8.55
CA THR A 30 -18.76 -23.77 -7.53
C THR A 30 -18.80 -22.66 -6.48
N LEU A 31 -17.77 -21.80 -6.42
CA LEU A 31 -17.69 -20.72 -5.44
C LEU A 31 -18.40 -19.47 -5.94
N ASN A 32 -19.31 -18.94 -5.12
CA ASN A 32 -19.92 -17.63 -5.29
C ASN A 32 -19.02 -16.56 -4.67
N ILE A 33 -18.35 -15.79 -5.54
CA ILE A 33 -17.36 -14.78 -5.16
C ILE A 33 -17.89 -13.39 -5.50
N VAL A 34 -17.89 -12.50 -4.52
CA VAL A 34 -18.27 -11.09 -4.70
C VAL A 34 -17.12 -10.15 -4.36
N VAL A 35 -16.83 -9.21 -5.25
CA VAL A 35 -15.92 -8.09 -5.00
C VAL A 35 -16.77 -6.85 -4.73
N LEU A 36 -16.53 -6.19 -3.59
CA LEU A 36 -17.21 -4.98 -3.16
C LEU A 36 -16.28 -3.80 -3.37
N GLU A 37 -16.59 -2.95 -4.34
CA GLU A 37 -15.82 -1.77 -4.70
C GLU A 37 -16.62 -0.50 -4.39
N ARG A 38 -16.04 0.40 -3.59
CA ARG A 38 -16.70 1.63 -3.17
C ARG A 38 -16.83 2.64 -4.32
N GLU A 39 -15.88 2.62 -5.25
CA GLU A 39 -15.85 3.51 -6.41
C GLU A 39 -16.80 3.05 -7.52
N SER A 40 -17.05 3.94 -8.48
CA SER A 40 -17.87 3.65 -9.67
C SER A 40 -17.26 2.62 -10.62
N ALA A 41 -15.94 2.39 -10.53
CA ALA A 41 -15.22 1.42 -11.33
C ALA A 41 -14.16 0.68 -10.49
N ALA A 42 -14.03 -0.63 -10.74
CA ALA A 42 -12.97 -1.45 -10.16
C ALA A 42 -11.62 -1.20 -10.88
N GLY A 43 -10.54 -1.44 -10.15
CA GLY A 43 -9.16 -1.30 -10.62
C GLY A 43 -8.24 -0.61 -9.62
N GLY A 44 -8.78 0.00 -8.55
CA GLY A 44 -8.04 0.74 -7.54
C GLY A 44 -7.25 1.93 -8.10
N ILE A 45 -6.20 2.34 -7.38
CA ILE A 45 -5.32 3.48 -7.74
C ILE A 45 -4.74 3.41 -9.17
N PRO A 46 -4.36 2.25 -9.75
CA PRO A 46 -3.87 2.21 -11.13
C PRO A 46 -4.79 2.89 -12.15
N ARG A 47 -6.11 2.96 -11.92
CA ARG A 47 -7.03 3.72 -12.79
C ARG A 47 -6.65 5.20 -12.93
N HIS A 48 -5.97 5.77 -11.94
CA HIS A 48 -5.65 7.19 -11.87
C HIS A 48 -4.23 7.48 -12.40
N SER A 49 -3.41 6.45 -12.60
CA SER A 49 -1.97 6.61 -12.88
C SER A 49 -1.68 6.39 -14.37
N ASP A 50 -1.92 7.41 -15.20
CA ASP A 50 -1.74 7.32 -16.65
C ASP A 50 -0.27 7.47 -17.09
N HIS A 51 0.53 6.47 -16.72
CA HIS A 51 1.90 6.30 -17.17
C HIS A 51 2.24 4.80 -17.20
N PRO A 52 3.24 4.37 -17.99
CA PRO A 52 3.62 2.96 -18.06
C PRO A 52 4.34 2.50 -16.79
N GLY A 53 4.55 1.19 -16.65
CA GLY A 53 5.21 0.57 -15.49
C GLY A 53 4.34 -0.42 -14.73
N TYR A 54 3.12 -0.68 -15.18
CA TYR A 54 2.20 -1.63 -14.55
C TYR A 54 2.26 -3.01 -15.21
N GLY A 55 2.07 -4.05 -14.40
CA GLY A 55 1.99 -5.44 -14.85
C GLY A 55 3.34 -6.17 -14.99
N MET A 56 4.46 -5.57 -14.57
CA MET A 56 5.80 -6.13 -14.81
C MET A 56 6.02 -7.49 -14.14
N ARG A 57 5.66 -7.63 -12.86
CA ARG A 57 5.99 -8.84 -12.10
C ARG A 57 4.92 -9.92 -12.21
N ASP A 58 3.67 -9.54 -12.25
CA ASP A 58 2.51 -10.45 -12.17
C ASP A 58 2.00 -10.86 -13.56
N LEU A 59 1.91 -9.93 -14.52
CA LEU A 59 1.43 -10.17 -15.88
C LEU A 59 2.55 -10.22 -16.94
N LYS A 60 3.80 -9.96 -16.54
CA LYS A 60 4.98 -9.89 -17.44
C LYS A 60 4.78 -8.92 -18.61
N THR A 61 4.23 -7.74 -18.32
CA THR A 61 3.94 -6.71 -19.30
C THR A 61 4.40 -5.33 -18.83
N PHE A 62 4.25 -4.30 -19.66
CA PHE A 62 4.63 -2.92 -19.36
C PHE A 62 3.60 -1.97 -19.96
N ILE A 63 2.45 -1.85 -19.29
CA ILE A 63 1.30 -1.06 -19.75
C ILE A 63 1.00 0.09 -18.79
N SER A 64 0.10 0.98 -19.20
CA SER A 64 -0.38 2.06 -18.33
C SER A 64 -1.21 1.53 -17.16
N GLY A 65 -1.31 2.32 -16.10
CA GLY A 65 -2.16 2.01 -14.94
C GLY A 65 -3.62 1.71 -15.32
N PRO A 66 -4.30 2.55 -16.12
CA PRO A 66 -5.67 2.31 -16.54
C PRO A 66 -5.84 1.02 -17.35
N ALA A 67 -4.90 0.70 -18.24
CA ALA A 67 -4.93 -0.55 -19.00
C ALA A 67 -4.75 -1.78 -18.10
N TYR A 68 -3.86 -1.69 -17.11
CA TYR A 68 -3.65 -2.73 -16.11
C TYR A 68 -4.91 -2.95 -15.23
N ALA A 69 -5.51 -1.86 -14.75
CA ALA A 69 -6.75 -1.89 -13.98
C ALA A 69 -7.89 -2.60 -14.74
N ARG A 70 -8.15 -2.19 -15.99
CA ARG A 70 -9.17 -2.82 -16.84
C ARG A 70 -8.89 -4.30 -17.04
N ARG A 71 -7.67 -4.65 -17.41
CA ARG A 71 -7.28 -6.05 -17.64
C ARG A 71 -7.53 -6.93 -16.41
N LEU A 72 -7.23 -6.45 -15.20
CA LEU A 72 -7.52 -7.21 -13.98
C LEU A 72 -9.02 -7.34 -13.70
N ALA A 73 -9.79 -6.27 -13.91
CA ALA A 73 -11.24 -6.30 -13.73
C ALA A 73 -11.91 -7.27 -14.72
N ASP A 74 -11.54 -7.19 -16.00
CA ASP A 74 -12.03 -8.06 -17.07
C ASP A 74 -11.67 -9.52 -16.79
N THR A 75 -10.44 -9.78 -16.34
CA THR A 75 -9.99 -11.13 -16.00
C THR A 75 -10.79 -11.71 -14.83
N ALA A 76 -11.07 -10.91 -13.79
CA ALA A 76 -11.86 -11.35 -12.64
C ALA A 76 -13.33 -11.63 -13.02
N ALA A 77 -13.93 -10.75 -13.81
CA ALA A 77 -15.30 -10.92 -14.31
C ALA A 77 -15.42 -12.15 -15.23
N ALA A 78 -14.50 -12.33 -16.19
CA ALA A 78 -14.47 -13.49 -17.07
C ALA A 78 -14.20 -14.81 -16.32
N ALA A 79 -13.48 -14.75 -15.20
CA ALA A 79 -13.31 -15.89 -14.30
C ALA A 79 -14.58 -16.21 -13.49
N GLY A 80 -15.60 -15.35 -13.48
CA GLY A 80 -16.89 -15.60 -12.82
C GLY A 80 -17.12 -14.82 -11.52
N ALA A 81 -16.22 -13.92 -11.13
CA ALA A 81 -16.42 -13.09 -9.95
C ALA A 81 -17.51 -12.03 -10.21
N THR A 82 -18.42 -11.85 -9.26
CA THR A 82 -19.38 -10.74 -9.29
C THR A 82 -18.71 -9.48 -8.76
N ILE A 83 -18.45 -8.49 -9.61
CA ILE A 83 -17.88 -7.20 -9.20
C ILE A 83 -19.02 -6.20 -8.98
N ARG A 84 -19.18 -5.71 -7.75
CA ARG A 84 -20.20 -4.73 -7.37
C ARG A 84 -19.52 -3.39 -7.09
N THR A 85 -19.66 -2.45 -8.02
CA THR A 85 -19.19 -1.07 -7.86
C THR A 85 -20.22 -0.22 -7.10
N ASN A 86 -19.80 0.95 -6.61
CA ASN A 86 -20.59 1.80 -5.74
C ASN A 86 -21.14 1.06 -4.51
N ALA A 87 -20.43 0.03 -4.03
CA ALA A 87 -20.80 -0.82 -2.91
C ALA A 87 -19.72 -0.71 -1.83
N MET A 88 -19.92 0.23 -0.92
CA MET A 88 -18.99 0.50 0.18
C MET A 88 -19.30 -0.41 1.36
N VAL A 89 -18.33 -1.20 1.79
CA VAL A 89 -18.40 -1.87 3.09
C VAL A 89 -18.18 -0.82 4.18
N THR A 90 -19.20 -0.60 5.01
CA THR A 90 -19.21 0.45 6.05
C THR A 90 -18.99 -0.11 7.45
N GLY A 91 -19.03 -1.41 7.63
CA GLY A 91 -18.82 -2.04 8.94
C GLY A 91 -19.11 -3.53 8.94
N TRP A 92 -19.24 -4.07 10.15
CA TRP A 92 -19.49 -5.48 10.43
C TRP A 92 -20.81 -5.60 11.18
N ALA A 93 -21.65 -6.56 10.81
CA ALA A 93 -22.83 -6.92 11.60
C ALA A 93 -22.47 -7.96 12.66
N ASP A 94 -21.52 -8.85 12.34
CA ASP A 94 -20.98 -9.89 13.22
C ASP A 94 -19.60 -10.34 12.69
N ASP A 95 -19.14 -11.53 13.08
CA ASP A 95 -17.82 -12.06 12.72
C ASP A 95 -17.62 -12.32 11.23
N ASN A 96 -18.69 -12.67 10.50
CA ASN A 96 -18.63 -13.08 9.09
C ASN A 96 -19.65 -12.36 8.18
N THR A 97 -20.32 -11.34 8.70
CA THR A 97 -21.31 -10.54 7.96
C THR A 97 -20.87 -9.08 7.84
N LEU A 98 -20.76 -8.62 6.61
CA LEU A 98 -20.41 -7.24 6.24
C LEU A 98 -21.65 -6.37 6.08
N GLN A 99 -21.60 -5.14 6.57
CA GLN A 99 -22.57 -4.10 6.28
C GLN A 99 -22.14 -3.34 5.01
N VAL A 100 -23.01 -3.29 4.01
CA VAL A 100 -22.71 -2.62 2.74
C VAL A 100 -23.73 -1.52 2.47
N THR A 101 -23.22 -0.35 2.08
CA THR A 101 -24.02 0.78 1.62
C THR A 101 -23.78 1.00 0.14
N SER A 102 -24.86 1.11 -0.64
CA SER A 102 -24.83 1.35 -2.08
C SER A 102 -25.99 2.27 -2.50
N PRO A 103 -26.06 2.72 -3.77
CA PRO A 103 -27.23 3.43 -4.30
C PRO A 103 -28.55 2.64 -4.18
N ARG A 104 -28.48 1.31 -3.98
CA ARG A 104 -29.65 0.45 -3.74
C ARG A 104 -30.09 0.42 -2.26
N GLY A 105 -29.39 1.14 -1.39
CA GLY A 105 -29.62 1.14 0.05
C GLY A 105 -28.58 0.32 0.82
N ARG A 106 -28.94 -0.01 2.07
CA ARG A 106 -28.13 -0.81 2.99
C ARG A 106 -28.50 -2.28 2.88
N GLU A 107 -27.49 -3.15 2.88
CA GLU A 107 -27.65 -4.60 2.83
C GLU A 107 -26.63 -5.28 3.76
N LEU A 108 -26.87 -6.56 4.06
CA LEU A 108 -25.92 -7.43 4.76
C LEU A 108 -25.39 -8.49 3.79
N ILE A 109 -24.08 -8.72 3.81
CA ILE A 109 -23.43 -9.78 3.04
C ILE A 109 -22.74 -10.72 4.00
N GLN A 110 -23.28 -11.92 4.15
CA GLN A 110 -22.70 -12.98 4.96
C GLN A 110 -21.78 -13.83 4.08
N ALA A 111 -20.56 -14.10 4.53
CA ALA A 111 -19.56 -14.82 3.76
C ALA A 111 -18.85 -15.90 4.56
N SER A 112 -18.58 -17.05 3.95
CA SER A 112 -17.77 -18.12 4.57
C SER A 112 -16.30 -17.71 4.73
N ALA A 113 -15.80 -16.84 3.86
CA ALA A 113 -14.49 -16.19 4.00
C ALA A 113 -14.54 -14.73 3.53
N ILE A 114 -13.75 -13.87 4.18
CA ILE A 114 -13.64 -12.44 3.87
C ILE A 114 -12.19 -12.09 3.59
N VAL A 115 -11.94 -11.41 2.47
CA VAL A 115 -10.60 -10.90 2.11
C VAL A 115 -10.63 -9.37 2.13
N LEU A 116 -9.91 -8.77 3.08
CA LEU A 116 -9.71 -7.33 3.16
C LEU A 116 -8.59 -6.90 2.19
N ALA A 117 -8.98 -6.20 1.13
CA ALA A 117 -8.10 -5.70 0.07
C ALA A 117 -8.24 -4.17 -0.10
N THR A 118 -8.45 -3.46 1.01
CA THR A 118 -8.80 -2.03 1.07
C THR A 118 -7.66 -1.09 0.68
N GLY A 119 -6.42 -1.59 0.67
CA GLY A 119 -5.25 -0.84 0.22
C GLY A 119 -4.74 0.17 1.25
N ALA A 120 -4.21 1.29 0.76
CA ALA A 120 -3.64 2.36 1.55
C ALA A 120 -3.93 3.73 0.91
N ARG A 121 -3.77 4.80 1.69
CA ARG A 121 -3.99 6.18 1.28
C ARG A 121 -2.88 7.08 1.82
N GLU A 122 -2.58 8.17 1.11
CA GLU A 122 -1.69 9.19 1.64
C GLU A 122 -2.35 9.92 2.82
N ARG A 123 -1.55 10.22 3.83
CA ARG A 123 -1.98 11.09 4.92
C ARG A 123 -2.14 12.52 4.40
N PRO A 124 -3.34 13.12 4.49
CA PRO A 124 -3.57 14.49 4.06
C PRO A 124 -2.92 15.48 5.03
N ARG A 125 -2.92 16.76 4.66
CA ARG A 125 -2.36 17.85 5.47
C ARG A 125 -2.71 17.79 6.96
N PRO A 126 -3.99 17.63 7.39
CA PRO A 126 -4.32 17.63 8.81
C PRO A 126 -3.67 16.47 9.56
N ALA A 127 -3.55 15.32 8.90
CA ALA A 127 -2.91 14.15 9.50
C ALA A 127 -1.39 14.33 9.66
N ARG A 128 -0.77 15.23 8.88
CA ARG A 128 0.67 15.57 8.97
C ARG A 128 0.96 16.78 9.85
N MET A 129 -0.06 17.39 10.44
CA MET A 129 0.06 18.57 11.32
C MET A 129 0.78 19.77 10.68
N ILE A 130 0.68 19.94 9.36
CA ILE A 130 1.32 21.05 8.64
C ILE A 130 0.50 22.35 8.84
N PRO A 131 1.03 23.38 9.52
CA PRO A 131 0.31 24.60 9.85
C PRO A 131 0.17 25.56 8.65
N GLY A 132 -0.56 26.67 8.84
CA GLY A 132 -0.76 27.72 7.84
C GLY A 132 -2.21 27.91 7.36
N ASP A 133 -2.41 28.63 6.26
CA ASP A 133 -3.74 29.01 5.76
C ASP A 133 -4.52 27.85 5.14
N ARG A 134 -5.85 27.82 5.30
CA ARG A 134 -6.74 26.81 4.69
C ARG A 134 -7.16 27.23 3.28
N ALA A 135 -6.25 27.07 2.34
CA ALA A 135 -6.44 27.45 0.94
C ALA A 135 -6.81 26.25 0.06
N ALA A 136 -7.45 26.52 -1.09
CA ALA A 136 -7.52 25.56 -2.20
C ALA A 136 -6.13 25.37 -2.84
N GLY A 137 -5.96 24.31 -3.63
CA GLY A 137 -4.67 23.99 -4.28
C GLY A 137 -3.82 22.97 -3.53
N ILE A 138 -4.34 22.31 -2.50
CA ILE A 138 -3.60 21.30 -1.71
C ILE A 138 -4.17 19.92 -2.02
N TYR A 139 -3.32 19.02 -2.52
CA TYR A 139 -3.70 17.69 -3.00
C TYR A 139 -2.85 16.60 -2.33
N THR A 140 -3.37 15.38 -2.21
CA THR A 140 -2.52 14.19 -2.18
C THR A 140 -2.27 13.71 -3.60
N THR A 141 -1.29 12.83 -3.85
CA THR A 141 -1.04 12.31 -5.21
C THR A 141 -2.27 11.60 -5.78
N GLY A 142 -2.92 10.74 -4.99
CA GLY A 142 -4.16 10.07 -5.41
C GLY A 142 -5.30 11.04 -5.74
N HIS A 143 -5.43 12.15 -5.00
CA HIS A 143 -6.43 13.18 -5.28
C HIS A 143 -6.11 13.97 -6.55
N LEU A 144 -4.85 14.41 -6.71
CA LEU A 144 -4.35 15.07 -7.92
C LEU A 144 -4.63 14.23 -9.16
N GLN A 145 -4.27 12.95 -9.11
CA GLN A 145 -4.46 12.02 -10.22
C GLN A 145 -5.93 11.78 -10.55
N ASN A 146 -6.79 11.67 -9.54
CA ASN A 146 -8.24 11.56 -9.76
C ASN A 146 -8.79 12.82 -10.46
N VAL A 147 -8.42 14.02 -10.00
CA VAL A 147 -8.86 15.29 -10.59
C VAL A 147 -8.42 15.39 -12.06
N VAL A 148 -7.14 15.12 -12.35
CA VAL A 148 -6.57 15.29 -13.69
C VAL A 148 -7.03 14.18 -14.64
N HIS A 149 -6.88 12.91 -14.26
CA HIS A 149 -7.02 11.79 -15.21
C HIS A 149 -8.44 11.22 -15.28
N LEU A 150 -9.22 11.31 -14.20
CA LEU A 150 -10.60 10.78 -14.19
C LEU A 150 -11.67 11.87 -14.31
N LYS A 151 -11.44 13.04 -13.73
CA LYS A 151 -12.38 14.16 -13.76
C LYS A 151 -12.06 15.20 -14.83
N HIS A 152 -10.91 15.09 -15.49
CA HIS A 152 -10.43 16.05 -16.49
C HIS A 152 -10.47 17.50 -16.00
N GLY A 153 -10.23 17.68 -14.70
CA GLY A 153 -10.20 18.98 -14.05
C GLY A 153 -8.83 19.66 -14.17
N THR A 154 -8.79 20.93 -13.83
CA THR A 154 -7.57 21.75 -13.85
C THR A 154 -6.96 21.86 -12.46
N VAL A 155 -5.63 22.02 -12.40
CA VAL A 155 -4.89 22.39 -11.19
C VAL A 155 -4.17 23.73 -11.42
N GLY A 156 -3.45 24.21 -10.40
CA GLY A 156 -2.68 25.45 -10.53
C GLY A 156 -1.50 25.32 -11.51
N ARG A 157 -0.66 26.36 -11.61
CA ARG A 157 0.42 26.47 -12.59
C ARG A 157 1.79 26.16 -12.02
N ARG A 158 1.98 26.23 -10.70
CA ARG A 158 3.27 26.05 -10.05
C ARG A 158 3.15 25.26 -8.75
N ALA A 159 3.72 24.06 -8.72
CA ALA A 159 3.58 23.12 -7.61
C ALA A 159 4.83 22.95 -6.75
N VAL A 160 4.63 22.76 -5.44
CA VAL A 160 5.61 22.13 -4.55
C VAL A 160 5.12 20.74 -4.17
N VAL A 161 5.99 19.73 -4.29
CA VAL A 161 5.70 18.34 -3.94
C VAL A 161 6.46 17.96 -2.67
N VAL A 162 5.73 17.51 -1.65
CA VAL A 162 6.29 17.04 -0.38
C VAL A 162 6.45 15.53 -0.43
N GLY A 163 7.68 15.08 -0.64
CA GLY A 163 8.12 13.70 -0.82
C GLY A 163 9.02 13.55 -2.06
N ALA A 164 9.92 12.56 -2.03
CA ALA A 164 10.79 12.24 -3.15
C ALA A 164 10.91 10.72 -3.42
N GLU A 165 9.87 9.97 -3.07
CA GLU A 165 9.72 8.54 -3.36
C GLU A 165 9.12 8.28 -4.76
N LEU A 166 8.96 7.01 -5.16
CA LEU A 166 8.53 6.62 -6.50
C LEU A 166 7.21 7.27 -6.96
N VAL A 167 6.19 7.32 -6.09
CA VAL A 167 4.88 7.92 -6.35
C VAL A 167 4.98 9.45 -6.49
N SER A 168 5.99 10.08 -5.88
CA SER A 168 6.27 11.51 -6.02
C SER A 168 6.58 11.88 -7.48
N TYR A 169 7.29 11.01 -8.20
CA TYR A 169 7.54 11.18 -9.64
C TYR A 169 6.26 10.98 -10.47
N SER A 170 5.36 10.08 -10.05
CA SER A 170 4.04 9.92 -10.66
C SER A 170 3.18 11.19 -10.51
N ALA A 171 3.29 11.87 -9.36
CA ALA A 171 2.68 13.20 -9.16
C ALA A 171 3.27 14.24 -10.10
N VAL A 172 4.60 14.31 -10.25
CA VAL A 172 5.28 15.23 -11.18
C VAL A 172 4.83 15.00 -12.62
N LEU A 173 4.73 13.75 -13.08
CA LEU A 173 4.22 13.44 -14.42
C LEU A 173 2.78 13.91 -14.60
N THR A 174 1.95 13.77 -13.56
CA THR A 174 0.55 14.23 -13.58
C THR A 174 0.46 15.75 -13.63
N LEU A 175 1.28 16.46 -12.85
CA LEU A 175 1.38 17.93 -12.87
C LEU A 175 1.82 18.41 -14.26
N LYS A 176 2.84 17.77 -14.85
CA LYS A 176 3.31 18.09 -16.20
C LYS A 176 2.21 17.90 -17.25
N HIS A 177 1.46 16.79 -17.17
CA HIS A 177 0.31 16.54 -18.04
C HIS A 177 -0.77 17.63 -17.92
N ALA A 178 -1.01 18.11 -16.70
CA ALA A 178 -1.96 19.18 -16.42
C ALA A 178 -1.41 20.61 -16.70
N GLY A 179 -0.20 20.74 -17.24
CA GLY A 179 0.42 22.04 -17.50
C GLY A 179 0.90 22.79 -16.23
N CYS A 180 1.01 22.09 -15.10
CA CYS A 180 1.52 22.62 -13.84
C CYS A 180 3.02 22.34 -13.71
N ARG A 181 3.82 23.39 -13.53
CA ARG A 181 5.28 23.28 -13.36
C ARG A 181 5.62 22.90 -11.92
N THR A 182 6.35 21.81 -11.72
CA THR A 182 6.92 21.49 -10.40
C THR A 182 8.11 22.41 -10.11
N ALA A 183 7.96 23.30 -9.13
CA ALA A 183 9.02 24.22 -8.70
C ALA A 183 10.03 23.55 -7.76
N LEU A 184 9.56 22.65 -6.89
CA LEU A 184 10.40 21.98 -5.90
C LEU A 184 9.78 20.64 -5.49
N MET A 185 10.60 19.62 -5.35
CA MET A 185 10.33 18.46 -4.50
C MET A 185 11.14 18.60 -3.21
N THR A 186 10.56 18.27 -2.05
CA THR A 186 11.25 18.33 -0.76
C THR A 186 11.12 17.00 -0.01
N THR A 187 12.19 16.57 0.66
CA THR A 187 12.23 15.36 1.49
C THR A 187 13.10 15.57 2.72
N GLU A 188 12.71 14.98 3.84
CA GLU A 188 13.49 15.01 5.10
C GLU A 188 14.72 14.11 5.04
N TYR A 189 14.76 13.18 4.07
CA TYR A 189 15.84 12.22 3.93
C TYR A 189 17.09 12.83 3.26
N PRO A 190 18.29 12.27 3.53
CA PRO A 190 19.55 12.75 2.95
C PRO A 190 19.71 12.43 1.45
N SER A 191 18.80 11.64 0.87
CA SER A 191 18.79 11.38 -0.57
C SER A 191 17.37 11.04 -1.04
N PRO A 192 17.03 11.30 -2.30
CA PRO A 192 15.73 10.89 -2.84
C PRO A 192 15.48 9.40 -2.67
N GLU A 193 14.26 9.05 -2.30
CA GLU A 193 13.82 7.69 -2.01
C GLU A 193 13.49 6.85 -3.26
N SER A 194 13.83 7.36 -4.45
CA SER A 194 13.62 6.69 -5.74
C SER A 194 14.76 5.76 -6.17
N TYR A 195 14.49 4.89 -7.16
CA TYR A 195 15.52 4.07 -7.79
C TYR A 195 16.61 4.95 -8.44
N ALA A 196 17.84 4.44 -8.52
CA ALA A 196 18.99 5.16 -9.08
C ALA A 196 18.75 5.69 -10.51
N VAL A 197 17.94 5.00 -11.32
CA VAL A 197 17.51 5.47 -12.65
C VAL A 197 16.73 6.78 -12.57
N PHE A 198 15.85 6.94 -11.57
CA PHE A 198 15.14 8.21 -11.34
C PHE A 198 16.04 9.27 -10.71
N LYS A 199 17.08 8.90 -9.95
CA LYS A 199 18.12 9.85 -9.50
C LYS A 199 18.94 10.40 -10.67
N LEU A 200 19.25 9.54 -11.65
CA LEU A 200 19.89 9.94 -12.89
C LEU A 200 18.92 10.74 -13.76
N ALA A 201 17.62 10.39 -13.77
CA ALA A 201 16.55 11.16 -14.43
C ALA A 201 16.35 12.56 -13.85
N GLY A 202 16.52 12.72 -12.53
CA GLY A 202 16.49 14.02 -11.85
C GLY A 202 17.76 14.86 -12.06
N LYS A 203 18.90 14.22 -12.37
CA LYS A 203 20.14 14.87 -12.83
C LYS A 203 20.22 15.04 -14.36
N THR A 204 19.30 14.43 -15.11
CA THR A 204 19.20 14.63 -16.56
C THR A 204 18.06 15.61 -16.85
N PRO A 205 18.09 16.30 -18.00
CA PRO A 205 17.09 17.31 -18.36
C PRO A 205 15.67 16.76 -18.58
N LEU A 206 15.40 15.46 -18.32
CA LEU A 206 14.16 14.80 -18.75
C LEU A 206 12.93 15.28 -17.98
N LEU A 207 13.08 15.60 -16.68
CA LEU A 207 12.01 16.14 -15.84
C LEU A 207 12.29 17.57 -15.34
N GLY A 208 13.55 17.97 -15.19
CA GLY A 208 13.93 19.34 -14.82
C GLY A 208 13.40 19.80 -13.46
N VAL A 209 13.28 18.89 -12.47
CA VAL A 209 12.74 19.19 -11.14
C VAL A 209 13.85 19.19 -10.09
N GLU A 210 13.96 20.29 -9.35
CA GLU A 210 14.83 20.40 -8.17
C GLU A 210 14.29 19.52 -7.03
N VAL A 211 15.17 18.73 -6.41
CA VAL A 211 14.84 17.97 -5.19
C VAL A 211 15.71 18.48 -4.05
N ALA A 212 15.09 19.19 -3.09
CA ALA A 212 15.74 19.57 -1.84
C ALA A 212 15.66 18.42 -0.83
N THR A 213 16.82 17.92 -0.42
CA THR A 213 16.97 16.91 0.63
C THR A 213 17.14 17.55 1.99
N ARG A 214 16.91 16.81 3.07
CA ARG A 214 17.00 17.30 4.46
C ARG A 214 16.23 18.62 4.65
N THR A 215 15.07 18.70 4.03
CA THR A 215 14.17 19.86 4.15
C THR A 215 12.77 19.39 4.51
N ARG A 216 12.00 20.27 5.17
CA ARG A 216 10.58 20.01 5.46
C ARG A 216 9.70 21.22 5.18
N LEU A 217 8.47 20.94 4.78
CA LEU A 217 7.42 21.96 4.67
C LEU A 217 6.97 22.37 6.08
N THR A 218 7.16 23.62 6.45
CA THR A 218 6.78 24.14 7.78
C THR A 218 5.47 24.91 7.77
N ARG A 219 5.09 25.54 6.66
CA ARG A 219 3.87 26.36 6.60
C ARG A 219 3.33 26.50 5.17
N ILE A 220 2.01 26.46 5.02
CA ILE A 220 1.32 26.80 3.75
C ILE A 220 0.69 28.20 3.86
N ILE A 221 0.89 29.05 2.86
CA ILE A 221 0.50 30.47 2.90
C ILE A 221 -0.36 30.82 1.68
N GLY A 222 -1.45 31.57 1.91
CA GLY A 222 -2.31 32.12 0.86
C GLY A 222 -3.80 31.87 1.09
N LYS A 223 -4.65 32.80 0.62
CA LYS A 223 -6.12 32.70 0.58
C LYS A 223 -6.65 33.44 -0.65
N PRO A 224 -7.69 32.94 -1.35
CA PRO A 224 -8.38 31.67 -1.12
C PRO A 224 -7.64 30.44 -1.67
N VAL A 225 -6.58 30.64 -2.46
CA VAL A 225 -5.71 29.61 -3.04
C VAL A 225 -4.30 29.74 -2.44
N VAL A 226 -3.52 28.67 -2.42
CA VAL A 226 -2.10 28.72 -2.04
C VAL A 226 -1.39 29.80 -2.89
N GLN A 227 -0.49 30.54 -2.27
CA GLN A 227 0.36 31.53 -2.93
C GLN A 227 1.85 31.22 -2.71
N ALA A 228 2.18 30.62 -1.57
CA ALA A 228 3.54 30.17 -1.28
C ALA A 228 3.56 29.09 -0.19
N VAL A 229 4.73 28.49 -0.01
CA VAL A 229 5.06 27.63 1.13
C VAL A 229 6.37 28.04 1.78
N GLU A 230 6.49 27.82 3.08
CA GLU A 230 7.73 27.95 3.83
C GLU A 230 8.40 26.56 3.95
N VAL A 231 9.67 26.47 3.56
CA VAL A 231 10.48 25.25 3.66
C VAL A 231 11.66 25.53 4.57
N GLU A 232 11.90 24.64 5.53
CA GLU A 232 13.01 24.67 6.48
C GLU A 232 14.08 23.66 6.09
N ASP A 233 15.34 24.08 6.12
CA ASP A 233 16.52 23.21 6.07
C ASP A 233 16.79 22.61 7.46
N LEU A 234 16.86 21.28 7.53
CA LEU A 234 16.96 20.54 8.79
C LEU A 234 18.38 20.55 9.40
N ASP A 235 19.39 20.97 8.65
CA ASP A 235 20.77 21.07 9.14
C ASP A 235 21.07 22.45 9.72
N THR A 236 20.52 23.50 9.10
CA THR A 236 20.79 24.89 9.45
C THR A 236 19.65 25.57 10.22
N GLY A 237 18.43 25.05 10.09
CA GLY A 237 17.20 25.71 10.57
C GLY A 237 16.77 26.91 9.72
N GLU A 238 17.49 27.23 8.64
CA GLU A 238 17.14 28.32 7.74
C GLU A 238 15.80 28.04 7.04
N ARG A 239 14.97 29.08 6.90
CA ARG A 239 13.65 28.98 6.27
C ARG A 239 13.59 29.86 5.04
N ARG A 240 13.05 29.30 3.96
CA ARG A 240 12.86 30.02 2.70
C ARG A 240 11.43 29.89 2.18
N MET A 241 10.96 30.96 1.55
CA MET A 241 9.66 31.01 0.91
C MET A 241 9.77 30.53 -0.54
N ILE A 242 8.83 29.66 -0.95
CA ILE A 242 8.72 29.16 -2.33
C ILE A 242 7.34 29.49 -2.87
N ASP A 243 7.28 30.38 -3.86
CA ASP A 243 6.04 30.73 -4.54
C ASP A 243 5.45 29.51 -5.27
N CYS A 244 4.17 29.25 -5.02
CA CYS A 244 3.43 28.16 -5.64
C CYS A 244 1.93 28.35 -5.43
N ASP A 245 1.11 27.81 -6.33
CA ASP A 245 -0.35 27.79 -6.21
C ASP A 245 -0.90 26.38 -5.99
N THR A 246 0.00 25.39 -5.95
CA THR A 246 -0.33 23.98 -5.81
C THR A 246 0.64 23.31 -4.82
N VAL A 247 0.13 22.52 -3.89
CA VAL A 247 0.93 21.69 -2.98
C VAL A 247 0.47 20.24 -3.11
N VAL A 248 1.39 19.32 -3.35
CA VAL A 248 1.10 17.88 -3.40
C VAL A 248 1.79 17.17 -2.26
N LEU A 249 1.02 16.50 -1.40
CA LEU A 249 1.50 15.75 -0.24
C LEU A 249 1.57 14.26 -0.58
N THR A 250 2.76 13.68 -0.56
CA THR A 250 3.03 12.25 -0.87
C THR A 250 4.03 11.66 0.12
N GLY A 251 4.37 10.38 0.01
CA GLY A 251 5.43 9.73 0.82
C GLY A 251 5.10 9.36 2.27
N ASP A 252 3.94 9.76 2.80
CA ASP A 252 3.45 9.33 4.13
C ASP A 252 2.10 8.63 3.94
N TRP A 253 2.13 7.31 4.05
CA TRP A 253 1.04 6.41 3.69
C TRP A 253 0.50 5.70 4.92
N ILE A 254 -0.83 5.57 4.98
CA ILE A 254 -1.53 4.80 6.00
C ILE A 254 -2.39 3.73 5.33
N PRO A 255 -2.41 2.48 5.83
CA PRO A 255 -3.37 1.49 5.38
C PRO A 255 -4.81 1.98 5.56
N ASP A 256 -5.72 1.58 4.67
CA ASP A 256 -7.17 1.79 4.83
C ASP A 256 -7.71 0.70 5.79
N HIS A 257 -7.34 0.82 7.07
CA HIS A 257 -7.44 -0.18 8.12
C HIS A 257 -8.68 -0.07 9.01
N GLU A 258 -9.59 0.84 8.71
CA GLU A 258 -10.75 1.18 9.54
C GLU A 258 -11.68 -0.03 9.72
N LEU A 259 -11.85 -0.84 8.67
CA LEU A 259 -12.58 -2.12 8.74
C LEU A 259 -11.85 -3.17 9.57
N ALA A 260 -10.52 -3.26 9.48
CA ALA A 260 -9.74 -4.19 10.30
C ALA A 260 -9.81 -3.81 11.79
N ARG A 261 -9.69 -2.51 12.11
CA ARG A 261 -9.77 -1.99 13.47
C ARG A 261 -11.16 -2.16 14.08
N SER A 262 -12.22 -1.86 13.34
CA SER A 262 -13.60 -2.02 13.82
C SER A 262 -13.99 -3.48 14.02
N ALA A 263 -13.35 -4.42 13.32
CA ALA A 263 -13.44 -5.85 13.59
C ALA A 263 -12.66 -6.31 14.84
N GLY A 264 -11.90 -5.43 15.50
CA GLY A 264 -11.05 -5.85 16.62
C GLY A 264 -9.95 -6.82 16.21
N LEU A 265 -9.50 -6.78 14.95
CA LEU A 265 -8.34 -7.57 14.52
C LEU A 265 -7.10 -7.11 15.27
N GLU A 266 -6.17 -8.04 15.51
CA GLU A 266 -4.85 -7.68 16.05
C GLU A 266 -4.15 -6.76 15.05
N MET A 267 -3.69 -5.59 15.50
CA MET A 267 -3.08 -4.58 14.66
C MET A 267 -1.57 -4.52 14.91
N ASP A 268 -0.81 -4.38 13.83
CA ASP A 268 0.63 -4.21 13.91
C ASP A 268 1.00 -2.73 14.08
N PRO A 269 1.75 -2.35 15.12
CA PRO A 269 2.05 -0.94 15.39
C PRO A 269 3.01 -0.32 14.36
N GLY A 270 3.74 -1.12 13.58
CA GLY A 270 4.70 -0.63 12.59
C GLY A 270 4.07 -0.36 11.22
N THR A 271 3.38 -1.35 10.65
CA THR A 271 2.64 -1.21 9.38
C THR A 271 1.35 -0.41 9.56
N LEU A 272 0.79 -0.39 10.78
CA LEU A 272 -0.58 0.03 11.11
C LEU A 272 -1.66 -0.84 10.46
N GLY A 273 -1.31 -1.92 9.75
CA GLY A 273 -2.24 -2.88 9.18
C GLY A 273 -2.59 -4.01 10.16
N PRO A 274 -3.52 -4.90 9.82
CA PRO A 274 -3.78 -6.09 10.61
C PRO A 274 -2.54 -7.01 10.62
N VAL A 275 -2.30 -7.66 11.75
CA VAL A 275 -1.32 -8.74 11.86
C VAL A 275 -1.76 -9.91 10.99
N VAL A 276 -0.81 -10.43 10.20
CA VAL A 276 -1.03 -11.59 9.35
C VAL A 276 0.14 -12.54 9.36
N ASP A 277 -0.18 -13.82 9.13
CA ASP A 277 0.82 -14.84 8.89
C ASP A 277 1.23 -14.98 7.42
N THR A 278 2.08 -15.96 7.13
CA THR A 278 2.57 -16.23 5.77
C THR A 278 1.49 -16.71 4.80
N ALA A 279 0.34 -17.17 5.27
CA ALA A 279 -0.84 -17.50 4.47
C ALA A 279 -1.80 -16.30 4.35
N LEU A 280 -1.45 -15.14 4.92
CA LEU A 280 -2.22 -13.90 4.95
C LEU A 280 -3.53 -14.00 5.78
N ARG A 281 -3.58 -14.94 6.73
CA ARG A 281 -4.67 -15.07 7.71
C ARG A 281 -4.50 -14.02 8.81
N THR A 282 -5.60 -13.39 9.22
CA THR A 282 -5.63 -12.45 10.35
C THR A 282 -5.85 -13.18 11.68
N SER A 283 -5.99 -12.43 12.78
CA SER A 283 -6.37 -12.99 14.09
C SER A 283 -7.79 -13.55 14.13
N ARG A 284 -8.67 -13.19 13.19
CA ARG A 284 -10.03 -13.75 13.08
C ARG A 284 -10.08 -14.89 12.06
N PRO A 285 -10.51 -16.10 12.44
CA PRO A 285 -10.71 -17.20 11.50
C PRO A 285 -11.65 -16.81 10.35
N GLY A 286 -11.27 -17.15 9.12
CA GLY A 286 -12.05 -16.84 7.92
C GLY A 286 -11.84 -15.42 7.38
N VAL A 287 -11.11 -14.55 8.10
CA VAL A 287 -10.73 -13.22 7.62
C VAL A 287 -9.26 -13.18 7.24
N PHE A 288 -9.02 -12.72 6.02
CA PHE A 288 -7.71 -12.55 5.41
C PHE A 288 -7.49 -11.08 5.06
N ALA A 289 -6.23 -10.66 4.93
CA ALA A 289 -5.89 -9.30 4.49
C ALA A 289 -4.77 -9.35 3.45
N VAL A 290 -4.82 -8.48 2.44
CA VAL A 290 -3.89 -8.54 1.30
C VAL A 290 -3.47 -7.17 0.77
N GLY A 291 -2.36 -7.15 0.03
CA GLY A 291 -1.88 -5.98 -0.69
C GLY A 291 -1.47 -4.84 0.24
N ASN A 292 -1.65 -3.60 -0.22
CA ASN A 292 -1.13 -2.43 0.50
C ASN A 292 -1.84 -2.13 1.85
N LEU A 293 -2.87 -2.91 2.22
CA LEU A 293 -3.38 -2.93 3.60
C LEU A 293 -2.32 -3.47 4.59
N LEU A 294 -1.44 -4.35 4.12
CA LEU A 294 -0.39 -5.00 4.93
C LEU A 294 0.98 -4.33 4.80
N HIS A 295 1.26 -3.78 3.62
CA HIS A 295 2.52 -3.09 3.31
C HIS A 295 2.18 -1.80 2.58
N PRO A 296 1.87 -0.72 3.32
CA PRO A 296 1.49 0.54 2.70
C PRO A 296 2.61 0.99 1.75
N VAL A 297 2.22 1.37 0.53
CA VAL A 297 3.07 1.82 -0.59
C VAL A 297 4.05 0.79 -1.17
N ASP A 298 3.56 -0.39 -1.57
CA ASP A 298 4.23 -1.24 -2.57
C ASP A 298 3.57 -1.14 -3.97
N THR A 299 4.24 -1.68 -4.97
CA THR A 299 3.80 -1.62 -6.37
C THR A 299 2.56 -2.48 -6.63
N ALA A 300 1.71 -2.03 -7.55
CA ALA A 300 0.42 -2.65 -7.84
C ALA A 300 0.51 -4.14 -8.27
N ASP A 301 1.59 -4.52 -8.94
CA ASP A 301 1.89 -5.91 -9.33
C ASP A 301 2.27 -6.79 -8.13
N ILE A 302 2.89 -6.22 -7.09
CA ILE A 302 3.17 -6.92 -5.84
C ILE A 302 1.89 -7.14 -5.05
N ALA A 303 1.03 -6.14 -4.95
CA ALA A 303 -0.28 -6.29 -4.32
C ALA A 303 -1.14 -7.35 -5.04
N ALA A 304 -1.14 -7.38 -6.37
CA ALA A 304 -1.81 -8.42 -7.17
C ALA A 304 -1.30 -9.83 -6.86
N LEU A 305 0.01 -9.99 -6.72
CA LEU A 305 0.62 -11.28 -6.38
C LEU A 305 0.24 -11.78 -4.97
N ASP A 306 -0.04 -10.88 -4.03
CA ASP A 306 -0.59 -11.29 -2.72
C ASP A 306 -2.03 -11.78 -2.86
N GLY A 307 -2.83 -11.14 -3.72
CA GLY A 307 -4.16 -11.60 -4.10
C GLY A 307 -4.14 -13.00 -4.70
N ARG A 308 -3.16 -13.29 -5.56
CA ARG A 308 -2.94 -14.66 -6.07
C ARG A 308 -2.58 -15.64 -4.97
N HIS A 309 -1.71 -15.23 -4.05
CA HIS A 309 -1.22 -16.07 -2.94
C HIS A 309 -2.33 -16.42 -1.94
N VAL A 310 -3.20 -15.47 -1.59
CA VAL A 310 -4.26 -15.70 -0.59
C VAL A 310 -5.32 -16.69 -1.07
N ALA A 311 -5.53 -16.81 -2.39
CA ALA A 311 -6.59 -17.61 -2.97
C ALA A 311 -6.52 -19.09 -2.55
N ASP A 312 -5.32 -19.67 -2.52
CA ASP A 312 -5.14 -21.07 -2.13
C ASP A 312 -5.43 -21.28 -0.63
N HIS A 313 -5.16 -20.27 0.21
CA HIS A 313 -5.39 -20.33 1.66
C HIS A 313 -6.85 -20.10 2.02
N VAL A 314 -7.55 -19.27 1.26
CA VAL A 314 -9.01 -19.13 1.34
C VAL A 314 -9.67 -20.46 0.97
N ARG A 315 -9.27 -21.12 -0.12
CA ARG A 315 -9.78 -22.46 -0.47
C ARG A 315 -9.53 -23.48 0.62
N ALA A 316 -8.32 -23.52 1.16
CA ALA A 316 -7.99 -24.41 2.27
C ALA A 316 -8.88 -24.16 3.50
N HIS A 317 -9.18 -22.90 3.81
CA HIS A 317 -10.10 -22.55 4.88
C HIS A 317 -11.53 -23.05 4.60
N LEU A 318 -12.04 -22.84 3.39
CA LEU A 318 -13.37 -23.29 2.96
C LEU A 318 -13.49 -24.81 2.97
N SER A 319 -12.40 -25.54 2.71
CA SER A 319 -12.35 -27.01 2.82
C SER A 319 -12.15 -27.51 4.25
N GLY A 320 -12.26 -26.64 5.27
CA GLY A 320 -12.13 -27.00 6.68
C GLY A 320 -10.69 -27.13 7.19
N ARG A 321 -9.66 -26.87 6.38
CA ARG A 321 -8.26 -26.92 6.84
C ARG A 321 -8.00 -25.76 7.81
N ARG A 322 -7.41 -26.08 8.96
CA ARG A 322 -7.05 -25.10 10.00
C ARG A 322 -5.52 -24.92 10.07
N PRO A 323 -5.04 -23.74 10.48
CA PRO A 323 -3.61 -23.48 10.69
C PRO A 323 -3.01 -24.41 11.75
N SER A 324 -1.69 -24.59 11.72
CA SER A 324 -0.95 -25.12 12.87
C SER A 324 -1.06 -24.15 14.06
N THR A 325 -0.99 -24.69 15.28
CA THR A 325 -1.49 -24.02 16.49
C THR A 325 -0.66 -22.83 16.97
N GLU A 326 0.65 -22.78 16.72
CA GLU A 326 1.49 -21.69 17.25
C GLU A 326 2.24 -20.93 16.16
N GLY A 327 1.96 -19.63 16.07
CA GLY A 327 2.67 -18.69 15.22
C GLY A 327 3.69 -17.90 16.02
N VAL A 328 4.88 -17.76 15.46
CA VAL A 328 5.95 -16.94 16.00
C VAL A 328 5.84 -15.53 15.46
N ARG A 329 5.74 -14.54 16.35
CA ARG A 329 5.73 -13.13 15.97
C ARG A 329 7.07 -12.75 15.36
N ILE A 330 7.03 -12.04 14.23
CA ILE A 330 8.19 -11.44 13.60
C ILE A 330 8.18 -9.94 13.91
N GLN A 331 9.22 -9.49 14.58
CA GLN A 331 9.44 -8.10 14.97
C GLN A 331 10.69 -7.56 14.28
N VAL A 332 10.91 -6.25 14.40
CA VAL A 332 12.06 -5.58 13.80
C VAL A 332 12.69 -4.60 14.78
N ASP A 333 14.01 -4.45 14.70
CA ASP A 333 14.76 -3.39 15.39
C ASP A 333 15.09 -2.25 14.44
N ALA A 334 15.14 -1.04 14.98
CA ALA A 334 15.61 0.14 14.25
C ALA A 334 16.99 -0.14 13.59
N PRO A 335 17.22 0.31 12.35
CA PRO A 335 16.40 1.24 11.58
C PRO A 335 15.31 0.59 10.71
N LEU A 336 14.98 -0.68 10.92
CA LEU A 336 13.77 -1.26 10.32
C LEU A 336 12.55 -0.75 11.07
N ARG A 337 11.49 -0.41 10.35
CA ARG A 337 10.24 0.13 10.91
C ARG A 337 9.16 -0.93 11.04
N TRP A 338 9.04 -1.80 10.04
CA TRP A 338 8.05 -2.87 10.02
C TRP A 338 8.45 -4.04 9.11
N VAL A 339 7.73 -5.15 9.26
CA VAL A 339 7.81 -6.35 8.42
C VAL A 339 6.40 -6.86 8.10
N ALA A 340 6.21 -7.41 6.90
CA ALA A 340 4.98 -8.09 6.46
C ALA A 340 5.33 -9.31 5.58
N PRO A 341 4.68 -10.47 5.77
CA PRO A 341 3.87 -10.82 6.93
C PRO A 341 4.69 -10.82 8.22
N ASN A 342 4.02 -10.77 9.35
CA ASN A 342 4.60 -10.52 10.67
C ASN A 342 4.28 -11.63 11.70
N VAL A 343 3.75 -12.74 11.22
CA VAL A 343 3.68 -14.02 11.94
C VAL A 343 4.25 -15.11 11.03
N PHE A 344 5.14 -15.93 11.58
CA PHE A 344 5.67 -17.12 10.94
C PHE A 344 5.13 -18.35 11.65
N ARG A 345 4.54 -19.29 10.90
CA ARG A 345 4.08 -20.57 11.45
C ARG A 345 4.91 -21.69 10.80
N PRO A 346 5.69 -22.45 11.58
CA PRO A 346 6.36 -23.63 11.04
C PRO A 346 5.33 -24.61 10.42
N GLY A 347 5.66 -25.15 9.25
CA GLY A 347 4.77 -26.03 8.48
C GLY A 347 3.73 -25.31 7.60
N ASP A 348 3.52 -24.02 7.80
CA ASP A 348 2.70 -23.21 6.89
C ASP A 348 3.46 -22.85 5.60
N PRO A 349 2.71 -22.46 4.54
CA PRO A 349 3.30 -22.00 3.28
C PRO A 349 4.29 -20.86 3.49
N MET A 350 5.31 -20.82 2.63
CA MET A 350 6.19 -19.65 2.54
C MET A 350 5.38 -18.41 2.12
N PRO A 351 5.78 -17.20 2.55
CA PRO A 351 5.08 -15.97 2.18
C PRO A 351 5.10 -15.76 0.66
N ALA A 352 4.21 -14.90 0.17
CA ALA A 352 4.12 -14.55 -1.24
C ALA A 352 5.50 -14.25 -1.84
N ARG A 353 5.81 -14.88 -2.99
CA ARG A 353 7.10 -14.79 -3.69
C ARG A 353 8.32 -15.27 -2.88
N ARG A 354 8.12 -15.97 -1.75
CA ARG A 354 9.18 -16.37 -0.79
C ARG A 354 9.97 -15.15 -0.26
N ARG A 355 9.28 -14.03 -0.05
CA ARG A 355 9.86 -12.78 0.45
C ARG A 355 9.13 -12.29 1.70
N LEU A 356 9.90 -11.78 2.64
CA LEU A 356 9.44 -10.82 3.63
C LEU A 356 9.56 -9.42 3.02
N LEU A 357 8.55 -8.59 3.26
CA LEU A 357 8.52 -7.18 2.89
C LEU A 357 8.83 -6.37 4.15
N LEU A 358 9.83 -5.51 4.09
CA LEU A 358 10.26 -4.69 5.22
C LEU A 358 10.30 -3.23 4.79
N TRP A 359 10.30 -2.33 5.78
CA TRP A 359 10.58 -0.91 5.59
C TRP A 359 11.72 -0.47 6.49
N THR A 360 12.50 0.49 6.02
CA THR A 360 13.62 1.05 6.77
C THR A 360 13.64 2.57 6.69
N ASP A 361 14.12 3.19 7.76
CA ASP A 361 14.32 4.64 7.86
C ASP A 361 15.76 5.07 7.63
N ALA A 362 16.65 4.11 7.31
CA ALA A 362 18.04 4.40 7.00
C ALA A 362 18.45 3.81 5.65
N LEU A 363 19.29 4.54 4.92
CA LEU A 363 19.98 4.02 3.75
C LEU A 363 21.15 3.13 4.18
N VAL A 364 21.10 1.86 3.83
CA VAL A 364 22.21 0.90 3.98
C VAL A 364 22.53 0.34 2.61
N ARG A 365 23.71 0.68 2.07
CA ARG A 365 24.08 0.35 0.69
C ARG A 365 24.23 -1.16 0.45
N VAL A 366 24.84 -1.85 1.41
CA VAL A 366 25.06 -3.30 1.38
C VAL A 366 24.48 -3.88 2.68
N PRO A 367 23.15 -4.05 2.76
CA PRO A 367 22.51 -4.41 4.02
C PRO A 367 22.75 -5.88 4.36
N THR A 368 23.12 -6.12 5.61
CA THR A 368 23.09 -7.46 6.20
C THR A 368 21.92 -7.55 7.16
N VAL A 369 20.92 -8.36 6.81
CA VAL A 369 19.79 -8.68 7.69
C VAL A 369 20.19 -9.81 8.62
N VAL A 370 19.93 -9.63 9.92
CA VAL A 370 20.18 -10.63 10.96
C VAL A 370 18.85 -10.99 11.62
N VAL A 371 18.62 -12.27 11.85
CA VAL A 371 17.47 -12.77 12.61
C VAL A 371 17.99 -13.29 13.95
N THR A 372 17.43 -12.75 15.03
CA THR A 372 17.68 -13.19 16.40
C THR A 372 16.43 -13.78 17.03
N GLN A 373 16.60 -14.78 17.88
CA GLN A 373 15.54 -15.36 18.70
C GLN A 373 16.17 -15.80 20.03
N THR A 374 15.56 -15.46 21.17
CA THR A 374 16.14 -15.71 22.52
C THR A 374 17.59 -15.22 22.67
N GLY A 375 17.94 -14.09 22.05
CA GLY A 375 19.29 -13.52 22.06
C GLY A 375 20.32 -14.23 21.16
N LYS A 376 19.95 -15.34 20.51
CA LYS A 376 20.83 -16.07 19.58
C LYS A 376 20.58 -15.66 18.14
N VAL A 377 21.64 -15.53 17.34
CA VAL A 377 21.54 -15.33 15.89
C VAL A 377 21.18 -16.65 15.23
N ILE A 378 20.01 -16.72 14.62
CA ILE A 378 19.51 -17.93 13.94
C ILE A 378 19.56 -17.81 12.41
N GLY A 379 19.77 -16.60 11.89
CA GLY A 379 19.84 -16.34 10.45
C GLY A 379 20.60 -15.08 10.11
N ARG A 380 21.28 -15.08 8.96
CA ARG A 380 21.96 -13.91 8.39
C ARG A 380 21.86 -13.92 6.87
N LYS A 381 21.61 -12.77 6.26
CA LYS A 381 21.65 -12.61 4.80
C LYS A 381 22.12 -11.22 4.41
N THR A 382 23.24 -11.15 3.69
CA THR A 382 23.67 -9.95 2.99
C THR A 382 22.99 -9.88 1.64
N LEU A 383 22.44 -8.72 1.27
CA LEU A 383 21.70 -8.53 0.03
C LEU A 383 22.47 -7.60 -0.93
N PRO A 384 22.42 -7.87 -2.25
CA PRO A 384 23.11 -7.06 -3.25
C PRO A 384 22.33 -5.80 -3.64
N TRP A 385 21.21 -5.50 -2.99
CA TRP A 385 20.43 -4.28 -3.19
C TRP A 385 20.32 -3.49 -1.89
N PRO A 386 20.29 -2.14 -1.97
CA PRO A 386 20.29 -1.31 -0.78
C PRO A 386 18.94 -1.33 -0.07
N ALA A 387 18.99 -1.32 1.26
CA ALA A 387 17.86 -0.94 2.09
C ALA A 387 17.79 0.60 2.05
N SER A 388 16.64 1.16 1.67
CA SER A 388 16.49 2.60 1.45
C SER A 388 15.12 3.03 1.97
N PRO A 389 15.01 4.21 2.59
CA PRO A 389 13.73 4.82 2.90
C PRO A 389 12.87 5.04 1.66
N GLY A 390 11.56 5.19 1.89
CA GLY A 390 10.53 5.47 0.89
C GLY A 390 10.24 4.34 -0.11
N ARG A 391 10.73 3.11 0.15
CA ARG A 391 10.36 1.93 -0.63
C ARG A 391 10.45 0.64 0.18
N VAL A 392 9.70 -0.37 -0.25
CA VAL A 392 9.73 -1.71 0.34
C VAL A 392 11.07 -2.41 0.09
N PHE A 393 11.73 -2.80 1.19
CA PHE A 393 12.94 -3.60 1.23
C PHE A 393 12.59 -5.10 1.31
N ARG A 394 13.09 -5.90 0.38
CA ARG A 394 12.69 -7.32 0.24
C ARG A 394 13.77 -8.24 0.75
N VAL A 395 13.41 -9.18 1.62
CA VAL A 395 14.32 -10.15 2.21
C VAL A 395 13.84 -11.57 1.87
N PRO A 396 14.71 -12.50 1.41
CA PRO A 396 14.31 -13.90 1.22
C PRO A 396 13.79 -14.51 2.53
N SER A 397 12.62 -15.16 2.48
CA SER A 397 12.01 -15.78 3.68
C SER A 397 12.81 -16.97 4.21
N SER A 398 13.73 -17.53 3.42
CA SER A 398 14.67 -18.58 3.87
C SER A 398 15.58 -18.16 5.03
N ILE A 399 15.59 -16.87 5.39
CA ILE A 399 16.26 -16.36 6.59
C ILE A 399 15.57 -16.84 7.88
N LEU A 400 14.29 -17.24 7.81
CA LEU A 400 13.49 -17.77 8.92
C LEU A 400 13.57 -19.30 9.07
N ARG A 401 14.44 -19.99 8.31
CA ARG A 401 14.47 -21.46 8.28
C ARG A 401 14.76 -22.14 9.63
N ASN A 402 15.42 -21.42 10.54
CA ASN A 402 15.88 -21.91 11.84
C ASN A 402 15.05 -21.33 13.00
N VAL A 403 13.86 -20.78 12.72
CA VAL A 403 12.96 -20.27 13.77
C VAL A 403 12.42 -21.44 14.58
N ASP A 404 12.60 -21.36 15.89
CA ASP A 404 11.99 -22.25 16.87
C ASP A 404 10.54 -21.80 17.11
N ALA A 405 9.57 -22.71 16.92
CA ALA A 405 8.15 -22.44 17.15
C ALA A 405 7.85 -21.99 18.59
N THR A 406 8.64 -22.51 19.53
CA THR A 406 8.45 -22.37 20.99
C THR A 406 9.34 -21.29 21.60
N GLY A 407 10.32 -20.79 20.84
CA GLY A 407 11.35 -19.87 21.31
C GLY A 407 10.93 -18.41 21.45
N GLY A 408 9.63 -18.11 21.47
CA GLY A 408 9.11 -16.73 21.50
C GLY A 408 9.37 -15.95 20.20
N PRO A 409 9.20 -14.61 20.21
CA PRO A 409 9.28 -13.79 19.00
C PRO A 409 10.68 -13.79 18.37
N VAL A 410 10.72 -13.58 17.05
CA VAL A 410 11.96 -13.35 16.31
C VAL A 410 12.12 -11.89 15.94
N THR A 411 13.35 -11.38 16.01
CA THR A 411 13.67 -9.99 15.69
C THR A 411 14.57 -9.92 14.47
N LEU A 412 14.15 -9.16 13.46
CA LEU A 412 14.96 -8.79 12.31
C LEU A 412 15.68 -7.48 12.60
N SER A 413 16.99 -7.44 12.38
CA SER A 413 17.79 -6.21 12.47
C SER A 413 18.63 -5.99 11.22
N LEU A 414 19.03 -4.74 10.98
CA LEU A 414 19.98 -4.37 9.93
C LEU A 414 21.34 -4.08 10.54
N ARG A 415 22.36 -4.85 10.14
CA ARG A 415 23.77 -4.52 10.39
C ARG A 415 24.30 -3.66 9.23
N ARG A 416 24.97 -2.57 9.61
CA ARG A 416 25.62 -1.62 8.70
C ARG A 416 26.89 -2.20 8.11
#